data_AF-A0A818Q7C6-F1
#
_entry.id   AF-A0A818Q7C6-F1
#
_cell.length_a   1.000
_cell.length_b   1.000
_cell.length_c   1.000
_cell.angle_alpha   90.00
_cell.angle_beta   90.00
_cell.angle_gamma   90.00
#
_symmetry.space_group_name_H-M   'P 1'
#
loop_
_entity.id
_entity.type
_entity.pdbx_description
1 polymer ?
#
loop_
_entity_poly.entity_id
_entity_poly.type
_entity_poly.pdbx_seq_one_letter_code
_entity_poly.pdbx_strand_id
1 'polypeptide(L)'
;MATKHDGTKVTTKKAVWWDGGIHAREWISPATVIYIAYSLLSKYGQDPNITHLVDQFDYYILPVFNVDGYAYTWTTDRLWRKTRSKTSVPNCYGADPNRGSSNNPCDDTFCGDKAFSEIETAQVAKFITDQRGTIVNYINFHSYSQLWMSPWSYTTMKTAQFKLHDDGSIQAVDALTAVHGIRYQHGSVAQLISPTSGSTIDWIYGIANVTFSYGIELRDTASVRSIFPRVLSLTNLTFCLPALTFLLPLALTALRISFRP
;
A
#
# COMPACT_ATOMS: atom_id res chain seq x y z
N MET A 1 12.51 -7.05 17.58
CA MET A 1 12.51 -8.35 16.86
C MET A 1 12.47 -9.44 17.92
N ALA A 2 11.37 -10.16 18.06
CA ALA A 2 11.26 -11.26 19.02
C ALA A 2 11.09 -12.56 18.23
N THR A 3 12.16 -13.33 18.09
CA THR A 3 12.13 -14.66 17.48
C THR A 3 12.07 -15.71 18.59
N LYS A 4 10.99 -16.50 18.60
CA LYS A 4 10.86 -17.68 19.46
C LYS A 4 11.60 -18.82 18.77
N HIS A 5 12.74 -19.24 19.31
CA HIS A 5 13.45 -20.44 18.84
C HIS A 5 12.96 -21.65 19.63
N ASP A 6 11.94 -22.32 19.09
CA ASP A 6 11.62 -23.70 19.43
C ASP A 6 12.15 -24.58 18.30
N GLY A 7 12.95 -25.60 18.62
CA GLY A 7 13.84 -26.40 17.75
C GLY A 7 13.19 -27.22 16.62
N THR A 8 12.12 -26.72 16.02
CA THR A 8 11.58 -27.19 14.74
C THR A 8 12.33 -26.54 13.58
N LYS A 9 12.50 -27.26 12.45
CA LYS A 9 13.10 -26.75 11.21
C LYS A 9 12.70 -25.29 11.00
N VAL A 10 13.66 -24.36 11.02
CA VAL A 10 13.41 -22.94 10.76
C VAL A 10 12.99 -22.79 9.30
N THR A 11 11.71 -22.92 9.04
CA THR A 11 11.11 -22.44 7.80
C THR A 11 11.01 -20.92 7.95
N THR A 12 11.83 -20.18 7.20
CA THR A 12 11.73 -18.72 7.15
C THR A 12 10.30 -18.34 6.78
N LYS A 13 9.59 -17.64 7.68
CA LYS A 13 8.23 -17.18 7.42
C LYS A 13 8.25 -16.29 6.17
N LYS A 14 7.16 -16.34 5.40
CA LYS A 14 6.94 -15.32 4.36
C LYS A 14 6.57 -14.02 5.04
N ALA A 15 6.88 -12.91 4.39
CA ALA A 15 6.59 -11.59 4.90
C ALA A 15 5.55 -10.86 4.05
N VAL A 16 4.91 -9.89 4.65
CA VAL A 16 4.03 -8.93 3.97
C VAL A 16 4.49 -7.52 4.28
N TRP A 17 4.34 -6.63 3.31
CA TRP A 17 4.71 -5.23 3.44
C TRP A 17 3.49 -4.34 3.25
N TRP A 18 3.13 -3.57 4.27
CA TRP A 18 2.00 -2.66 4.24
C TRP A 18 2.45 -1.25 4.61
N ASP A 19 2.20 -0.29 3.73
CA ASP A 19 2.58 1.10 3.95
C ASP A 19 1.47 2.10 3.67
N GLY A 20 1.58 3.26 4.31
CA GLY A 20 0.66 4.37 4.16
C GLY A 20 1.37 5.72 4.21
N GLY A 21 0.64 6.78 3.91
CA GLY A 21 1.15 8.15 3.96
C GLY A 21 2.24 8.45 2.93
N ILE A 22 2.23 7.79 1.77
CA ILE A 22 3.13 8.12 0.66
C ILE A 22 2.78 9.48 0.05
N HIS A 23 1.49 9.81 -0.05
CA HIS A 23 1.04 11.18 -0.25
C HIS A 23 0.68 11.83 1.09
N ALA A 24 1.29 12.97 1.38
CA ALA A 24 1.25 13.57 2.70
C ALA A 24 -0.17 13.97 3.18
N ARG A 25 -1.01 14.51 2.29
CA ARG A 25 -2.36 14.98 2.61
C ARG A 25 -3.37 13.89 2.96
N GLU A 26 -3.05 12.63 2.73
CA GLU A 26 -3.97 11.49 2.81
C GLU A 26 -4.00 10.88 4.22
N TRP A 27 -4.38 11.68 5.22
CA TRP A 27 -4.23 11.34 6.65
C TRP A 27 -4.94 10.05 7.09
N ILE A 28 -5.99 9.60 6.39
CA ILE A 28 -6.65 8.32 6.70
C ILE A 28 -5.76 7.12 6.40
N SER A 29 -4.80 7.26 5.48
CA SER A 29 -3.88 6.19 5.12
C SER A 29 -2.95 5.84 6.30
N PRO A 30 -2.17 6.77 6.89
CA PRO A 30 -1.41 6.49 8.11
C PRO A 30 -2.27 5.97 9.27
N ALA A 31 -3.44 6.57 9.48
CA ALA A 31 -4.33 6.16 10.56
C ALA A 31 -4.81 4.71 10.40
N THR A 32 -5.15 4.30 9.17
CA THR A 32 -5.53 2.91 8.84
C THR A 32 -4.37 1.96 9.08
N VAL A 33 -3.16 2.30 8.64
CA VAL A 33 -1.98 1.44 8.82
C VAL A 33 -1.61 1.28 10.29
N ILE A 34 -1.69 2.34 11.10
CA ILE A 34 -1.52 2.27 12.56
C ILE A 34 -2.60 1.38 13.19
N TYR A 35 -3.85 1.52 12.76
CA TYR A 35 -4.96 0.72 13.28
C TYR A 35 -4.80 -0.78 12.96
N ILE A 36 -4.30 -1.10 11.77
CA ILE A 36 -3.95 -2.48 11.39
C ILE A 36 -2.88 -3.03 12.33
N ALA A 37 -1.78 -2.29 12.55
CA ALA A 37 -0.72 -2.70 13.47
C ALA A 37 -1.24 -2.91 14.90
N TYR A 38 -2.04 -1.96 15.40
CA TYR A 38 -2.69 -2.08 16.70
C TYR A 38 -3.54 -3.34 16.80
N SER A 39 -4.35 -3.63 15.78
CA SER A 39 -5.25 -4.78 15.77
C SER A 39 -4.54 -6.11 15.70
N LEU A 40 -3.43 -6.20 14.95
CA LEU A 40 -2.58 -7.39 14.93
C LEU A 40 -2.00 -7.66 16.33
N LEU A 41 -1.52 -6.62 17.01
CA LEU A 41 -0.93 -6.73 18.35
C LEU A 41 -1.98 -7.03 19.43
N SER A 42 -3.08 -6.28 19.45
CA SER A 42 -4.07 -6.34 20.52
C SER A 42 -4.95 -7.59 20.46
N LYS A 43 -5.07 -8.21 19.28
CA LYS A 43 -5.89 -9.41 19.07
C LYS A 43 -5.07 -10.70 18.95
N TYR A 44 -3.74 -10.62 18.94
CA TYR A 44 -2.89 -11.81 18.96
C TYR A 44 -3.13 -12.63 20.24
N GLY A 45 -3.38 -13.92 20.10
CA GLY A 45 -3.74 -14.82 21.18
C GLY A 45 -5.19 -14.71 21.66
N GLN A 46 -5.98 -13.78 21.12
CA GLN A 46 -7.39 -13.56 21.47
C GLN A 46 -8.34 -13.88 20.32
N ASP A 47 -8.02 -13.42 19.11
CA ASP A 47 -8.75 -13.72 17.89
C ASP A 47 -8.02 -14.85 17.14
N PRO A 48 -8.66 -16.02 16.93
CA PRO A 48 -8.02 -17.15 16.25
C PRO A 48 -7.56 -16.84 14.82
N ASN A 49 -8.30 -16.01 14.08
CA ASN A 49 -7.95 -15.65 12.71
C ASN A 49 -6.72 -14.74 12.69
N ILE A 50 -6.69 -13.71 13.54
CA ILE A 50 -5.52 -12.82 13.65
C ILE A 50 -4.31 -13.58 14.17
N THR A 51 -4.50 -14.46 15.15
CA THR A 51 -3.42 -15.30 15.69
C THR A 51 -2.82 -16.17 14.59
N HIS A 52 -3.66 -16.84 13.79
CA HIS A 52 -3.22 -17.63 12.65
C HIS A 52 -2.43 -16.80 11.64
N LEU A 53 -2.90 -15.59 11.30
CA LEU A 53 -2.21 -14.69 10.38
C LEU A 53 -0.83 -14.25 10.89
N VAL A 54 -0.71 -13.91 12.18
CA VAL A 54 0.57 -13.50 12.80
C VAL A 54 1.52 -14.68 12.94
N ASP A 55 1.01 -15.88 13.19
CA ASP A 55 1.82 -17.09 13.25
C ASP A 55 2.36 -17.49 11.87
N GLN A 56 1.65 -17.19 10.79
CA GLN A 56 2.06 -17.55 9.41
C GLN A 56 3.01 -16.57 8.73
N PHE A 57 2.93 -15.27 9.06
CA PHE A 57 3.68 -14.24 8.34
C PHE A 57 4.45 -13.30 9.26
N ASP A 58 5.55 -12.76 8.75
CA ASP A 58 6.17 -11.55 9.31
C ASP A 58 5.55 -10.31 8.66
N TYR A 59 5.36 -9.24 9.45
CA TYR A 59 4.70 -8.02 9.00
C TYR A 59 5.69 -6.84 9.04
N TYR A 60 5.97 -6.27 7.88
CA TYR A 60 6.63 -4.98 7.75
C TYR A 60 5.56 -3.91 7.57
N ILE A 61 5.43 -3.02 8.56
CA ILE A 61 4.40 -1.99 8.58
C ILE A 61 5.07 -0.62 8.62
N LEU A 62 4.81 0.21 7.60
CA LEU A 62 5.34 1.56 7.47
C LEU A 62 4.18 2.58 7.45
N PRO A 63 3.76 3.12 8.60
CA PRO A 63 2.57 3.97 8.65
C PRO A 63 2.69 5.33 7.95
N VAL A 64 3.89 5.93 7.98
CA VAL A 64 4.15 7.23 7.35
C VAL A 64 5.38 7.08 6.47
N PHE A 65 5.13 6.89 5.18
CA PHE A 65 6.19 6.77 4.16
C PHE A 65 6.86 8.12 3.90
N ASN A 66 6.07 9.17 3.66
CA ASN A 66 6.56 10.52 3.38
C ASN A 66 6.50 11.37 4.65
N VAL A 67 7.48 11.18 5.54
CA VAL A 67 7.50 11.79 6.88
C VAL A 67 7.59 13.31 6.84
N ASP A 68 8.43 13.87 5.96
CA ASP A 68 8.62 15.32 5.87
C ASP A 68 7.38 16.00 5.27
N GLY A 69 6.82 15.42 4.21
CA GLY A 69 5.57 15.91 3.62
C GLY A 69 4.44 15.82 4.63
N TYR A 70 4.32 14.70 5.36
CA TYR A 70 3.29 14.53 6.39
C TYR A 70 3.42 15.61 7.46
N ALA A 71 4.60 15.83 8.04
CA ALA A 71 4.84 16.89 9.02
C ALA A 71 4.45 18.28 8.47
N TYR A 72 4.81 18.57 7.21
CA TYR A 72 4.47 19.83 6.55
C TYR A 72 2.96 20.07 6.43
N THR A 73 2.16 19.00 6.31
CA THR A 73 0.69 19.10 6.31
C THR A 73 0.09 19.47 7.66
N TRP A 74 0.81 19.28 8.76
CA TRP A 74 0.39 19.69 10.09
C TRP A 74 0.77 21.13 10.41
N THR A 75 1.86 21.63 9.84
CA THR A 75 2.45 22.92 10.24
C THR A 75 2.25 24.04 9.23
N THR A 76 2.11 23.73 7.93
CA THR A 76 2.27 24.75 6.88
C THR A 76 1.24 24.63 5.77
N ASP A 77 1.20 23.53 5.02
CA ASP A 77 0.24 23.33 3.94
C ASP A 77 -0.40 21.97 4.04
N ARG A 78 -1.64 21.97 4.51
CA ARG A 78 -2.41 20.77 4.70
C ARG A 78 -2.69 19.99 3.43
N LEU A 79 -2.76 20.65 2.28
CA LEU A 79 -3.03 19.99 0.99
C LEU A 79 -1.76 19.53 0.29
N TRP A 80 -0.60 19.63 0.95
CA TRP A 80 0.68 19.15 0.43
C TRP A 80 0.65 17.66 0.15
N ARG A 81 1.16 17.26 -1.01
CA ARG A 81 1.13 15.88 -1.51
C ARG A 81 2.53 15.24 -1.52
N LYS A 82 3.50 15.97 -2.08
CA LYS A 82 4.84 15.50 -2.44
C LYS A 82 5.76 15.31 -1.24
N THR A 83 6.96 14.82 -1.47
CA THR A 83 8.08 14.89 -0.50
C THR A 83 8.50 16.34 -0.23
N ARG A 84 9.60 16.57 0.48
CA ARG A 84 10.13 17.92 0.80
C ARG A 84 11.57 18.15 0.34
N SER A 85 12.08 17.32 -0.58
CA SER A 85 13.38 17.53 -1.21
C SER A 85 13.48 18.89 -1.92
N LYS A 86 14.69 19.44 -2.01
CA LYS A 86 14.93 20.64 -2.83
C LYS A 86 14.99 20.25 -4.29
N THR A 87 14.42 21.08 -5.16
CA THR A 87 14.49 20.89 -6.62
C THR A 87 15.42 21.93 -7.25
N SER A 88 15.67 21.80 -8.56
CA SER A 88 16.41 22.78 -9.35
C SER A 88 15.69 24.13 -9.50
N VAL A 89 14.38 24.19 -9.24
CA VAL A 89 13.57 25.39 -9.36
C VAL A 89 13.33 26.01 -7.97
N PRO A 90 13.72 27.28 -7.75
CA PRO A 90 13.47 27.96 -6.48
C PRO A 90 11.99 27.92 -6.07
N ASN A 91 11.73 27.72 -4.79
CA ASN A 91 10.38 27.63 -4.18
C ASN A 91 9.52 26.44 -4.60
N CYS A 92 10.00 25.57 -5.48
CA CYS A 92 9.35 24.29 -5.80
C CYS A 92 10.09 23.16 -5.09
N TYR A 93 9.35 22.40 -4.28
CA TYR A 93 9.90 21.37 -3.40
C TYR A 93 9.22 20.04 -3.65
N GLY A 94 9.97 18.97 -3.46
CA GLY A 94 9.49 17.60 -3.48
C GLY A 94 9.15 17.06 -4.87
N ALA A 95 9.24 15.74 -4.99
CA ALA A 95 8.66 14.95 -6.06
C ALA A 95 7.48 14.13 -5.53
N ASP A 96 6.62 13.67 -6.44
CA ASP A 96 5.56 12.73 -6.13
C ASP A 96 6.17 11.32 -6.02
N PRO A 97 6.19 10.72 -4.81
CA PRO A 97 6.85 9.43 -4.58
C PRO A 97 6.16 8.23 -5.24
N ASN A 98 5.02 8.44 -5.92
CA ASN A 98 4.25 7.40 -6.62
C ASN A 98 3.97 7.76 -8.09
N ARG A 99 4.74 8.66 -8.72
CA ARG A 99 4.52 9.08 -10.12
C ARG A 99 5.79 9.23 -10.95
N GLY A 100 5.60 9.11 -12.26
CA GLY A 100 6.57 9.34 -13.33
C GLY A 100 6.08 10.29 -14.43
N SER A 101 5.09 11.15 -14.16
CA SER A 101 4.27 11.79 -15.21
C SER A 101 4.62 13.24 -15.59
N SER A 102 5.13 14.08 -14.68
CA SER A 102 5.53 15.47 -15.00
C SER A 102 7.01 15.69 -14.74
N ASN A 103 7.67 16.45 -15.63
CA ASN A 103 9.05 16.91 -15.46
C ASN A 103 9.14 18.32 -14.86
N ASN A 104 8.01 18.98 -14.56
CA ASN A 104 7.99 20.30 -13.96
C ASN A 104 8.07 20.17 -12.43
N PRO A 105 9.13 20.69 -11.76
CA PRO A 105 9.29 20.58 -10.31
C PRO A 105 8.17 21.22 -9.48
N CYS A 106 7.39 22.11 -10.06
CA CYS A 106 6.28 22.78 -9.39
C CYS A 106 4.94 22.02 -9.48
N ASP A 107 4.87 20.98 -10.31
CA ASP A 107 3.64 20.17 -10.45
C ASP A 107 3.49 19.19 -9.27
N ASP A 108 2.24 18.91 -8.91
CA ASP A 108 1.86 17.92 -7.89
C ASP A 108 2.26 16.48 -8.26
N THR A 109 2.51 16.24 -9.55
CA THR A 109 2.87 14.93 -10.12
C THR A 109 4.31 14.90 -10.68
N PHE A 110 5.16 15.83 -10.24
CA PHE A 110 6.58 15.87 -10.60
C PHE A 110 7.26 14.54 -10.26
N CYS A 111 7.94 13.94 -11.23
CA CYS A 111 8.53 12.60 -11.10
C CYS A 111 9.89 12.57 -10.37
N GLY A 112 10.47 13.73 -10.08
CA GLY A 112 11.84 13.84 -9.58
C GLY A 112 12.88 13.77 -10.70
N ASP A 113 14.14 14.04 -10.36
CA ASP A 113 15.22 14.12 -11.37
C ASP A 113 15.55 12.77 -12.03
N LYS A 114 15.24 11.68 -11.33
CA LYS A 114 15.39 10.29 -11.78
C LYS A 114 14.56 9.34 -10.92
N ALA A 115 14.40 8.10 -11.38
CA ALA A 115 13.83 7.03 -10.57
C ALA A 115 14.60 6.88 -9.24
N PHE A 116 13.88 6.81 -8.13
CA PHE A 116 14.44 6.75 -6.77
C PHE A 116 15.35 7.93 -6.40
N SER A 117 15.05 9.13 -6.93
CA SER A 117 15.70 10.38 -6.50
C SER A 117 15.36 10.75 -5.06
N GLU A 118 14.13 10.47 -4.63
CA GLU A 118 13.67 10.72 -3.27
C GLU A 118 14.20 9.66 -2.31
N ILE A 119 14.79 10.11 -1.19
CA ILE A 119 15.43 9.22 -0.21
C ILE A 119 14.43 8.20 0.37
N GLU A 120 13.19 8.61 0.60
CA GLU A 120 12.11 7.76 1.10
C GLU A 120 11.85 6.59 0.15
N THR A 121 11.70 6.88 -1.14
CA THR A 121 11.48 5.85 -2.16
C THR A 121 12.70 4.96 -2.35
N ALA A 122 13.91 5.52 -2.31
CA ALA A 122 15.15 4.78 -2.45
C ALA A 122 15.36 3.78 -1.31
N GLN A 123 15.11 4.19 -0.06
CA GLN A 123 15.30 3.31 1.11
C GLN A 123 14.27 2.18 1.13
N VAL A 124 13.00 2.47 0.82
CA VAL A 124 11.97 1.41 0.76
C VAL A 124 12.26 0.43 -0.38
N ALA A 125 12.63 0.94 -1.57
CA ALA A 125 13.01 0.08 -2.69
C ALA A 125 14.22 -0.80 -2.38
N LYS A 126 15.22 -0.24 -1.67
CA LYS A 126 16.38 -1.01 -1.20
C LYS A 126 15.93 -2.11 -0.23
N PHE A 127 15.16 -1.77 0.80
CA PHE A 127 14.69 -2.73 1.79
C PHE A 127 13.92 -3.89 1.14
N ILE A 128 12.94 -3.58 0.29
CA ILE A 128 12.12 -4.60 -0.38
C ILE A 128 12.99 -5.45 -1.31
N THR A 129 13.98 -4.85 -1.97
CA THR A 129 14.95 -5.58 -2.81
C THR A 129 15.80 -6.55 -1.97
N ASP A 130 16.27 -6.13 -0.80
CA ASP A 130 17.02 -6.98 0.14
C ASP A 130 16.18 -8.13 0.68
N GLN A 131 14.84 -8.01 0.66
CA GLN A 131 13.87 -9.01 1.12
C GLN A 131 13.20 -9.79 -0.03
N ARG A 132 13.75 -9.74 -1.25
CA ARG A 132 13.20 -10.45 -2.42
C ARG A 132 13.04 -11.94 -2.16
N GLY A 133 11.90 -12.48 -2.58
CA GLY A 133 11.53 -13.88 -2.34
C GLY A 133 10.97 -14.16 -0.94
N THR A 134 11.13 -13.24 0.01
CA THR A 134 10.50 -13.32 1.35
C THR A 134 9.19 -12.56 1.39
N ILE A 135 9.15 -11.33 0.86
CA ILE A 135 7.92 -10.54 0.78
C ILE A 135 7.03 -11.10 -0.33
N VAL A 136 5.80 -11.48 0.00
CA VAL A 136 4.86 -12.12 -0.93
C VAL A 136 3.60 -11.32 -1.20
N ASN A 137 3.31 -10.33 -0.34
CA ASN A 137 2.23 -9.39 -0.50
C ASN A 137 2.72 -7.97 -0.17
N TYR A 138 2.28 -7.03 -0.99
CA TYR A 138 2.50 -5.60 -0.83
C TYR A 138 1.16 -4.88 -0.96
N ILE A 139 0.86 -4.00 0.00
CA ILE A 139 -0.31 -3.12 -0.06
C ILE A 139 0.13 -1.72 0.32
N ASN A 140 -0.09 -0.74 -0.55
CA ASN A 140 -0.03 0.67 -0.15
C ASN A 140 -1.41 1.29 -0.04
N PHE A 141 -1.63 2.00 1.06
CA PHE A 141 -2.87 2.66 1.36
C PHE A 141 -2.78 4.12 0.91
N HIS A 142 -3.77 4.57 0.15
CA HIS A 142 -3.98 5.92 -0.36
C HIS A 142 -5.36 6.39 0.06
N SER A 143 -5.68 7.65 -0.23
CA SER A 143 -7.05 8.12 -0.27
C SER A 143 -7.19 9.25 -1.28
N TYR A 144 -8.29 9.37 -1.98
CA TYR A 144 -9.60 8.77 -1.78
C TYR A 144 -10.07 8.18 -3.11
N SER A 145 -11.20 7.48 -3.13
CA SER A 145 -12.05 7.14 -4.30
C SER A 145 -12.75 5.80 -4.13
N GLN A 146 -12.43 5.05 -3.07
CA GLN A 146 -12.97 3.72 -2.83
C GLN A 146 -12.59 2.69 -3.90
N LEU A 147 -11.28 2.58 -4.17
CA LEU A 147 -10.72 1.71 -5.22
C LEU A 147 -9.79 0.64 -4.62
N TRP A 148 -9.89 -0.57 -5.15
CA TRP A 148 -8.96 -1.67 -4.92
C TRP A 148 -8.17 -1.93 -6.20
N MET A 149 -6.94 -1.46 -6.26
CA MET A 149 -6.20 -1.34 -7.52
C MET A 149 -5.07 -2.36 -7.61
N SER A 150 -4.89 -2.92 -8.80
CA SER A 150 -3.75 -3.79 -9.15
C SER A 150 -2.88 -3.15 -10.24
N PRO A 151 -1.68 -3.69 -10.51
CA PRO A 151 -0.95 -3.39 -11.73
C PRO A 151 -1.73 -3.83 -12.98
N TRP A 152 -1.43 -3.29 -14.16
CA TRP A 152 -0.49 -2.19 -14.39
C TRP A 152 -1.16 -0.81 -14.26
N SER A 153 -0.35 0.17 -13.88
CA SER A 153 -0.68 1.59 -13.89
C SER A 153 -0.24 2.24 -15.18
N TYR A 154 0.91 1.86 -15.75
CA TYR A 154 1.45 2.51 -16.97
C TYR A 154 0.81 2.04 -18.28
N THR A 155 0.02 0.97 -18.28
CA THR A 155 -0.58 0.38 -19.48
C THR A 155 -1.89 -0.33 -19.17
N THR A 156 -2.79 -0.40 -20.16
CA THR A 156 -4.04 -1.16 -20.09
C THR A 156 -3.86 -2.65 -20.40
N MET A 157 -2.64 -3.08 -20.75
CA MET A 157 -2.33 -4.50 -20.90
C MET A 157 -2.50 -5.23 -19.57
N LYS A 158 -2.92 -6.49 -19.63
CA LYS A 158 -3.07 -7.34 -18.46
C LYS A 158 -1.71 -7.86 -17.98
N THR A 159 -1.58 -8.03 -16.66
CA THR A 159 -0.44 -8.72 -16.05
C THR A 159 -0.47 -10.21 -16.38
N ALA A 160 0.67 -10.89 -16.28
CA ALA A 160 0.72 -12.35 -16.49
C ALA A 160 -0.12 -13.11 -15.44
N GLN A 161 -0.25 -12.55 -14.23
CA GLN A 161 -1.07 -13.10 -13.14
C GLN A 161 -2.40 -12.35 -12.96
N PHE A 162 -2.95 -11.73 -14.02
CA PHE A 162 -4.17 -10.91 -13.94
C PHE A 162 -5.32 -11.63 -13.24
N LYS A 163 -5.61 -12.89 -13.58
CA LYS A 163 -6.70 -13.65 -12.96
C LYS A 163 -6.51 -13.78 -11.44
N LEU A 164 -5.27 -14.02 -11.00
CA LEU A 164 -4.97 -14.16 -9.57
C LEU A 164 -5.12 -12.81 -8.84
N HIS A 165 -4.70 -11.71 -9.47
CA HIS A 165 -4.92 -10.36 -8.94
C HIS A 165 -6.40 -10.03 -8.79
N ASP A 166 -7.18 -10.36 -9.81
CA ASP A 166 -8.62 -10.09 -9.87
C ASP A 166 -9.40 -10.94 -8.86
N ASP A 167 -9.15 -12.26 -8.80
CA ASP A 167 -9.75 -13.16 -7.81
C ASP A 167 -9.48 -12.69 -6.37
N GLY A 168 -8.25 -12.20 -6.10
CA GLY A 168 -7.88 -11.64 -4.79
C GLY A 168 -8.57 -10.30 -4.50
N SER A 169 -8.73 -9.46 -5.53
CA SER A 169 -9.41 -8.16 -5.40
C SER A 169 -10.90 -8.34 -5.12
N ILE A 170 -11.55 -9.28 -5.81
CA ILE A 170 -12.97 -9.63 -5.59
C ILE A 170 -13.20 -10.06 -4.14
N GLN A 171 -12.40 -11.02 -3.63
CA GLN A 171 -12.52 -11.50 -2.25
C GLN A 171 -12.31 -10.38 -1.22
N ALA A 172 -11.32 -9.51 -1.46
CA ALA A 172 -11.04 -8.38 -0.59
C ALA A 172 -12.23 -7.39 -0.55
N VAL A 173 -12.75 -7.02 -1.73
CA VAL A 173 -13.90 -6.10 -1.86
C VAL A 173 -15.17 -6.71 -1.28
N ASP A 174 -15.41 -8.01 -1.45
CA ASP A 174 -16.59 -8.68 -0.89
C ASP A 174 -16.54 -8.72 0.64
N ALA A 175 -15.39 -9.07 1.22
CA ALA A 175 -15.19 -9.06 2.68
C ALA A 175 -15.37 -7.66 3.26
N LEU A 176 -14.86 -6.66 2.56
CA LEU A 176 -15.02 -5.25 2.90
C LEU A 176 -16.50 -4.81 2.85
N THR A 177 -17.20 -5.19 1.79
CA THR A 177 -18.62 -4.88 1.59
C THR A 177 -19.45 -5.53 2.70
N ALA A 178 -19.13 -6.75 3.12
CA ALA A 178 -19.85 -7.47 4.17
C ALA A 178 -19.81 -6.77 5.54
N VAL A 179 -18.74 -6.03 5.86
CA VAL A 179 -18.62 -5.33 7.16
C VAL A 179 -19.25 -3.94 7.14
N HIS A 180 -19.19 -3.24 6.01
CA HIS A 180 -19.54 -1.82 5.97
C HIS A 180 -20.60 -1.42 4.94
N GLY A 181 -21.10 -2.35 4.13
CA GLY A 181 -22.14 -2.12 3.13
C GLY A 181 -21.71 -1.26 1.94
N ILE A 182 -20.44 -0.90 1.83
CA ILE A 182 -19.91 -0.09 0.72
C ILE A 182 -19.03 -0.96 -0.17
N ARG A 183 -19.40 -1.06 -1.45
CA ARG A 183 -18.63 -1.79 -2.45
C ARG A 183 -17.61 -0.89 -3.13
N TYR A 184 -16.34 -1.28 -3.04
CA TYR A 184 -15.23 -0.62 -3.73
C TYR A 184 -15.18 -1.11 -5.18
N GLN A 185 -14.71 -0.26 -6.10
CA GLN A 185 -14.39 -0.73 -7.45
C GLN A 185 -13.03 -1.44 -7.44
N HIS A 186 -12.82 -2.42 -8.31
CA HIS A 186 -11.53 -3.09 -8.44
C HIS A 186 -11.11 -3.26 -9.91
N GLY A 187 -9.80 -3.36 -10.14
CA GLY A 187 -9.21 -3.43 -11.48
C GLY A 187 -7.79 -2.88 -11.53
N SER A 188 -7.19 -2.84 -12.72
CA SER A 188 -5.87 -2.23 -12.84
C SER A 188 -5.95 -0.70 -12.71
N VAL A 189 -4.90 -0.06 -12.20
CA VAL A 189 -4.86 1.42 -12.07
C VAL A 189 -5.11 2.11 -13.41
N ALA A 190 -4.53 1.60 -14.51
CA ALA A 190 -4.73 2.15 -15.83
C ALA A 190 -6.18 2.10 -16.32
N GLN A 191 -6.95 1.10 -15.88
CA GLN A 191 -8.37 0.94 -16.22
C GLN A 191 -9.30 1.75 -15.31
N LEU A 192 -8.99 1.82 -14.01
CA LEU A 192 -9.84 2.48 -13.02
C LEU A 192 -9.69 4.01 -13.01
N ILE A 193 -8.47 4.51 -13.25
CA ILE A 193 -8.16 5.94 -13.14
C ILE A 193 -7.74 6.47 -14.50
N SER A 194 -6.48 6.21 -14.88
CA SER A 194 -5.87 6.61 -16.13
C SER A 194 -4.44 6.05 -16.17
N PRO A 195 -3.87 5.77 -17.35
CA PRO A 195 -2.47 5.36 -17.45
C PRO A 195 -1.50 6.35 -16.79
N THR A 196 -0.64 5.86 -15.91
CA THR A 196 0.40 6.64 -15.23
C THR A 196 1.66 5.81 -14.99
N SER A 197 2.83 6.40 -15.22
CA SER A 197 4.13 5.77 -15.00
C SER A 197 4.63 6.00 -13.57
N GLY A 198 5.66 5.26 -13.16
CA GLY A 198 6.35 5.47 -11.88
C GLY A 198 5.55 5.05 -10.64
N SER A 199 4.45 4.31 -10.82
CA SER A 199 3.64 3.78 -9.72
C SER A 199 4.41 2.73 -8.92
N THR A 200 4.30 2.80 -7.59
CA THR A 200 4.95 1.87 -6.67
C THR A 200 4.49 0.44 -6.91
N ILE A 201 3.18 0.21 -7.09
CA ILE A 201 2.65 -1.15 -7.22
C ILE A 201 3.10 -1.84 -8.51
N ASP A 202 3.38 -1.07 -9.56
CA ASP A 202 3.94 -1.56 -10.81
C ASP A 202 5.39 -1.99 -10.62
N TRP A 203 6.22 -1.18 -9.95
CA TRP A 203 7.61 -1.55 -9.66
C TRP A 203 7.69 -2.77 -8.74
N ILE A 204 6.83 -2.83 -7.72
CA ILE A 204 6.76 -3.96 -6.79
C ILE A 204 6.43 -5.27 -7.51
N TYR A 205 5.45 -5.24 -8.41
CA TYR A 205 5.08 -6.42 -9.19
C TYR A 205 6.13 -6.77 -10.24
N GLY A 206 6.51 -5.80 -11.08
CA GLY A 206 7.35 -6.02 -12.25
C GLY A 206 8.83 -6.21 -11.97
N ILE A 207 9.36 -5.57 -10.93
CA ILE A 207 10.81 -5.52 -10.65
C ILE A 207 11.14 -6.21 -9.32
N ALA A 208 10.36 -5.95 -8.26
CA ALA A 208 10.56 -6.62 -6.97
C ALA A 208 10.00 -8.05 -6.93
N ASN A 209 9.25 -8.45 -7.97
CA ASN A 209 8.67 -9.79 -8.14
C ASN A 209 7.75 -10.20 -6.98
N VAL A 210 6.98 -9.25 -6.45
CA VAL A 210 5.93 -9.51 -5.46
C VAL A 210 4.61 -9.65 -6.18
N THR A 211 4.09 -10.88 -6.29
CA THR A 211 2.88 -11.16 -7.07
C THR A 211 1.68 -10.39 -6.52
N PHE A 212 1.41 -10.43 -5.22
CA PHE A 212 0.23 -9.78 -4.65
C PHE A 212 0.53 -8.32 -4.31
N SER A 213 0.59 -7.47 -5.34
CA SER A 213 0.83 -6.04 -5.25
C SER A 213 -0.47 -5.27 -5.46
N TYR A 214 -0.90 -4.51 -4.46
CA TYR A 214 -2.16 -3.74 -4.52
C TYR A 214 -1.98 -2.32 -4.00
N GLY A 215 -2.77 -1.40 -4.54
CA GLY A 215 -2.96 -0.06 -4.00
C GLY A 215 -4.42 0.17 -3.65
N ILE A 216 -4.70 0.74 -2.49
CA ILE A 216 -6.07 0.91 -2.01
C ILE A 216 -6.35 2.40 -1.85
N GLU A 217 -7.28 2.93 -2.63
CA GLU A 217 -7.83 4.27 -2.37
C GLU A 217 -8.95 4.14 -1.35
N LEU A 218 -8.68 4.56 -0.12
CA LEU A 218 -9.63 4.54 0.99
C LEU A 218 -10.79 5.53 0.79
N ARG A 219 -11.62 5.66 1.81
CA ARG A 219 -12.78 6.55 1.81
C ARG A 219 -12.38 8.02 1.69
N ASP A 220 -13.29 8.87 1.22
CA ASP A 220 -14.61 8.57 0.64
C ASP A 220 -14.54 8.62 -0.91
N THR A 221 -15.60 9.05 -1.59
CA THR A 221 -15.59 9.32 -3.04
C THR A 221 -15.51 10.82 -3.34
N ALA A 222 -15.43 11.66 -2.32
CA ALA A 222 -15.40 13.11 -2.42
C ALA A 222 -13.96 13.64 -2.26
N SER A 223 -13.67 14.80 -2.86
CA SER A 223 -12.30 15.33 -2.85
C SER A 223 -11.76 15.58 -1.45
N VAL A 224 -10.45 15.36 -1.22
CA VAL A 224 -9.76 15.66 0.08
C VAL A 224 -10.10 17.05 0.62
N ARG A 225 -10.32 18.03 -0.27
CA ARG A 225 -10.72 19.41 0.08
C ARG A 225 -12.09 19.48 0.78
N SER A 226 -12.99 18.54 0.51
CA SER A 226 -14.34 18.46 1.06
C SER A 226 -14.45 17.66 2.37
N ILE A 227 -13.45 16.85 2.72
CA ILE A 227 -13.51 15.90 3.85
C ILE A 227 -13.01 16.51 5.18
N PHE A 228 -12.62 17.78 5.17
CA PHE A 228 -11.88 18.40 6.26
C PHE A 228 -12.51 18.35 7.68
N PRO A 229 -13.81 18.07 7.88
CA PRO A 229 -14.35 17.81 9.22
C PRO A 229 -14.60 16.32 9.61
N ARG A 230 -14.30 15.29 8.81
CA ARG A 230 -14.86 13.92 9.07
C ARG A 230 -13.93 12.69 9.00
N VAL A 231 -12.60 12.85 9.09
CA VAL A 231 -11.69 11.75 8.69
C VAL A 231 -11.26 10.77 9.80
N LEU A 232 -11.59 10.98 11.09
CA LEU A 232 -11.09 10.10 12.17
C LEU A 232 -12.18 9.32 12.91
N SER A 233 -13.29 8.94 12.24
CA SER A 233 -14.24 8.02 12.87
C SER A 233 -13.68 6.59 12.87
N LEU A 234 -13.93 5.85 13.95
CA LEU A 234 -13.57 4.42 14.05
C LEU A 234 -14.15 3.58 12.90
N THR A 235 -15.26 4.03 12.30
CA THR A 235 -15.89 3.41 11.12
C THR A 235 -15.00 3.45 9.88
N ASN A 236 -14.15 4.47 9.74
CA ASN A 236 -13.20 4.56 8.63
C ASN A 236 -11.92 3.72 8.89
N LEU A 237 -11.60 3.43 10.16
CA LEU A 237 -10.36 2.73 10.54
C LEU A 237 -10.50 1.20 10.56
N THR A 238 -11.68 0.67 10.90
CA THR A 238 -11.97 -0.79 10.93
C THR A 238 -12.01 -1.45 9.55
N PHE A 239 -11.86 -0.65 8.51
CA PHE A 239 -12.18 -0.92 7.12
C PHE A 239 -11.40 -2.07 6.48
N CYS A 240 -10.11 -2.23 6.78
CA CYS A 240 -9.25 -3.14 6.01
C CYS A 240 -9.04 -4.53 6.61
N LEU A 241 -9.19 -4.73 7.93
CA LEU A 241 -8.85 -6.00 8.58
C LEU A 241 -9.58 -7.24 8.01
N PRO A 242 -10.89 -7.18 7.70
CA PRO A 242 -11.60 -8.32 7.12
C PRO A 242 -11.10 -8.68 5.72
N ALA A 243 -10.69 -7.69 4.91
CA ALA A 243 -10.13 -7.96 3.58
C ALA A 243 -8.78 -8.69 3.69
N LEU A 244 -7.95 -8.30 4.67
CA LEU A 244 -6.62 -8.88 4.90
C LEU A 244 -6.68 -10.36 5.30
N THR A 245 -7.73 -10.80 6.02
CA THR A 245 -7.89 -12.22 6.38
C THR A 245 -8.11 -13.16 5.18
N PHE A 246 -8.52 -12.64 4.02
CA PHE A 246 -8.71 -13.45 2.80
C PHE A 246 -7.55 -13.33 1.81
N LEU A 247 -6.94 -12.14 1.71
CA LEU A 247 -5.82 -11.91 0.80
C LEU A 247 -4.57 -12.70 1.17
N LEU A 248 -4.29 -12.81 2.48
CA LEU A 248 -3.08 -13.44 2.96
C LEU A 248 -3.05 -14.96 2.75
N PRO A 249 -4.12 -15.73 3.07
CA PRO A 249 -4.17 -17.15 2.74
C PRO A 249 -4.13 -17.44 1.23
N LEU A 250 -4.75 -16.58 0.41
CA LEU A 250 -4.68 -16.69 -1.06
C LEU A 250 -3.24 -16.55 -1.55
N ALA A 251 -2.47 -15.63 -0.95
CA ALA A 251 -1.07 -15.43 -1.29
C ALA A 251 -0.20 -16.67 -1.04
N LEU A 252 -0.39 -17.35 0.09
CA LEU A 252 0.28 -18.61 0.38
C LEU A 252 -0.14 -19.74 -0.56
N THR A 253 -1.44 -19.82 -0.90
CA THR A 253 -1.97 -20.88 -1.75
C THR A 253 -1.42 -20.78 -3.17
N ALA A 254 -1.34 -19.57 -3.73
CA ALA A 254 -0.78 -19.35 -5.05
C ALA A 254 0.71 -19.69 -5.13
N LEU A 255 1.50 -19.35 -4.10
CA LEU A 255 2.91 -19.74 -4.04
C LEU A 255 3.07 -21.26 -4.05
N ARG A 256 2.22 -22.00 -3.36
CA ARG A 256 2.26 -23.48 -3.37
C ARG A 256 1.95 -24.07 -4.75
N ILE A 257 1.18 -23.39 -5.58
CA ILE A 257 0.86 -23.81 -6.95
C ILE A 257 2.03 -23.49 -7.89
N SER A 258 2.68 -22.34 -7.74
CA SER A 258 3.82 -21.92 -8.57
C SER A 258 5.11 -22.72 -8.35
N PHE A 259 5.21 -23.47 -7.25
CA PHE A 259 6.37 -24.32 -6.92
C PHE A 259 6.09 -25.83 -7.02
N ARG A 260 4.98 -26.25 -7.65
CA ARG A 260 4.85 -27.66 -8.06
C ARG A 260 5.64 -27.86 -9.36
N PRO A 261 6.58 -28.82 -9.41
CA PRO A 261 7.38 -29.12 -10.60
C PRO A 261 6.52 -29.60 -11.77
#